data_AF-A0A179VIM4-F1
#
_entry.id   AF-A0A179VIM4-F1
#
_cell.length_a   1.000
_cell.length_b   1.000
_cell.length_c   1.000
_cell.angle_alpha   90.00
_cell.angle_beta   90.00
_cell.angle_gamma   90.00
#
_symmetry.space_group_name_H-M   'P 1'
#
loop_
_entity.id
_entity.type
_entity.pdbx_description
1 polymer ?
#
loop_
_entity_poly.entity_id
_entity_poly.type
_entity_poly.pdbx_seq_one_letter_code
_entity_poly.pdbx_strand_id
1 'polypeptide(L)'
;MSSFRTKMHTVAEHCVDLVKQTAYKQLDWTLESLTVLDAVCGELARDEPLSQERLDLWCTLVGAYLGEVTIGAFDGHWVEHEGGRDSAIVVAA
;
A
#
# COMPACT_ATOMS: atom_id res chain seq x y z
N MET A 1 -21.83 1.86 -2.81
CA MET A 1 -20.68 1.86 -1.88
C MET A 1 -19.62 0.81 -2.28
N SER A 2 -19.13 0.77 -3.53
CA SER A 2 -18.22 -0.34 -3.93
C SER A 2 -17.07 -0.01 -4.88
N SER A 3 -16.99 1.19 -5.47
CA SER A 3 -15.95 1.49 -6.47
C SER A 3 -14.58 1.77 -5.85
N PHE A 4 -14.55 2.55 -4.77
CA PHE A 4 -13.29 3.00 -4.15
C PHE A 4 -12.51 1.85 -3.49
N ARG A 5 -13.17 1.02 -2.68
CA ARG A 5 -12.54 -0.17 -2.06
C ARG A 5 -11.95 -1.11 -3.10
N THR A 6 -12.71 -1.40 -4.16
CA THR A 6 -12.23 -2.25 -5.27
C THR A 6 -10.99 -1.65 -5.93
N LYS A 7 -10.99 -0.33 -6.15
CA LYS A 7 -9.83 0.40 -6.69
C LYS A 7 -8.61 0.28 -5.78
N MET A 8 -8.76 0.51 -4.48
CA MET A 8 -7.65 0.39 -3.52
C MET A 8 -7.12 -1.03 -3.43
N HIS A 9 -8.00 -2.03 -3.45
CA HIS A 9 -7.60 -3.43 -3.51
C HIS A 9 -6.75 -3.73 -4.76
N THR A 10 -7.17 -3.29 -5.94
CA THR A 10 -6.38 -3.46 -7.17
C THR A 10 -5.03 -2.74 -7.12
N VAL A 11 -4.97 -1.55 -6.52
CA VAL A 11 -3.69 -0.85 -6.30
C VAL A 11 -2.79 -1.64 -5.35
N ALA A 12 -3.36 -2.26 -4.32
CA ALA A 12 -2.63 -3.11 -3.39
C ALA A 12 -2.13 -4.41 -4.07
N GLU A 13 -2.91 -5.02 -4.97
CA GLU A 13 -2.48 -6.17 -5.78
C GLU A 13 -1.27 -5.80 -6.66
N HIS A 14 -1.27 -4.62 -7.27
CA HIS A 14 -0.11 -4.13 -8.01
C HIS A 14 1.13 -3.96 -7.12
N CYS A 15 0.96 -3.60 -5.84
CA CYS A 15 2.07 -3.55 -4.88
C CYS A 15 2.66 -4.96 -4.66
N VAL A 16 1.81 -5.97 -4.47
CA VAL A 16 2.23 -7.38 -4.34
C VAL A 16 3.02 -7.84 -5.55
N ASP A 17 2.50 -7.58 -6.75
CA ASP A 17 3.17 -7.96 -8.00
C ASP A 17 4.50 -7.24 -8.18
N LEU A 18 4.56 -5.95 -7.88
CA LEU A 18 5.79 -5.18 -8.00
C LEU A 18 6.87 -5.68 -7.03
N VAL A 19 6.53 -5.92 -5.76
CA VAL A 19 7.47 -6.45 -4.76
C VAL A 19 7.96 -7.84 -5.16
N LYS A 20 7.08 -8.70 -5.67
CA LYS A 20 7.43 -10.02 -6.17
C LYS A 20 8.40 -9.96 -7.36
N GLN A 21 8.18 -9.04 -8.29
CA GLN A 21 8.99 -8.91 -9.50
C GLN A 21 10.35 -8.24 -9.25
N THR A 22 10.38 -7.24 -8.37
CA THR A 22 11.56 -6.38 -8.18
C THR A 22 12.45 -6.84 -7.03
N ALA A 23 11.87 -7.32 -5.93
CA ALA A 23 12.60 -7.73 -4.74
C ALA A 23 12.61 -9.25 -4.52
N TYR A 24 11.87 -10.01 -5.34
CA TYR A 24 11.70 -11.47 -5.20
C TYR A 24 11.15 -11.88 -3.81
N LYS A 25 10.40 -10.99 -3.16
CA LYS A 25 9.73 -11.23 -1.87
C LYS A 25 8.23 -11.44 -2.07
N GLN A 26 7.58 -12.09 -1.10
CA GLN A 26 6.14 -12.30 -1.12
C GLN A 26 5.45 -11.43 -0.08
N LEU A 27 4.29 -10.93 -0.46
CA LEU A 27 3.37 -10.19 0.39
C LEU A 27 2.05 -10.98 0.42
N ASP A 28 1.53 -11.25 1.60
CA ASP A 28 0.45 -12.24 1.83
C ASP A 28 -0.74 -11.71 2.63
N TRP A 29 -0.88 -10.38 2.69
CA TRP A 29 -1.96 -9.64 3.36
C TRP A 29 -1.92 -9.74 4.88
N THR A 30 -0.76 -10.09 5.45
CA THR A 30 -0.55 -10.17 6.90
C THR A 30 0.18 -8.94 7.45
N LEU A 31 0.11 -8.74 8.78
CA LEU A 31 0.91 -7.73 9.47
C LEU A 31 2.42 -7.99 9.34
N GLU A 32 2.84 -9.26 9.24
CA GLU A 32 4.25 -9.63 9.06
C GLU A 32 4.78 -9.13 7.71
N SER A 33 3.96 -9.20 6.66
CA SER A 33 4.28 -8.66 5.33
C SER A 33 4.56 -7.14 5.33
N LEU A 34 4.12 -6.38 6.34
CA LEU A 34 4.48 -4.97 6.45
C LEU A 34 5.97 -4.77 6.74
N THR A 35 6.60 -5.69 7.49
CA THR A 35 8.05 -5.65 7.73
C THR A 35 8.83 -5.95 6.46
N VAL A 36 8.31 -6.88 5.63
CA VAL A 36 8.86 -7.18 4.31
C VAL A 36 8.78 -5.94 3.42
N LEU A 37 7.64 -5.25 3.41
CA LEU A 37 7.43 -4.05 2.61
C LEU A 37 8.35 -2.89 3.04
N ASP A 38 8.52 -2.67 4.35
CA ASP A 38 9.48 -1.68 4.89
C ASP A 38 10.92 -1.95 4.41
N ALA A 39 11.36 -3.21 4.46
CA ALA A 39 12.68 -3.60 3.97
C ALA A 39 12.84 -3.31 2.47
N VAL A 40 11.81 -3.53 1.66
CA VAL A 40 11.82 -3.20 0.22
C VAL A 40 11.91 -1.70 -0.01
N CYS A 41 11.17 -0.88 0.75
CA CYS A 41 11.29 0.58 0.70
C CYS A 41 12.73 1.03 1.03
N GLY A 42 13.36 0.44 2.04
CA GLY A 42 14.75 0.71 2.39
C GLY A 42 15.78 0.22 1.36
N GLU A 43 15.45 -0.79 0.56
CA GLU A 43 16.26 -1.23 -0.60
C GLU A 43 16.16 -0.22 -1.75
N LEU A 44 14.97 0.30 -2.03
CA LEU A 44 14.73 1.21 -3.15
C LEU A 44 15.35 2.60 -2.95
N ALA A 45 15.44 3.07 -1.71
CA ALA A 45 16.02 4.36 -1.38
C ALA A 45 17.55 4.34 -1.23
N ARG A 46 18.19 3.16 -1.36
CA ARG A 46 19.61 2.97 -1.05
C ARG A 46 20.55 3.46 -2.15
N ASP A 47 20.16 3.30 -3.41
CA ASP A 47 21.05 3.56 -4.55
C ASP A 47 20.98 5.01 -5.04
N GLU A 48 19.78 5.60 -5.04
CA GLU A 48 19.55 7.01 -5.38
C GLU A 48 18.25 7.53 -4.74
N PRO A 49 18.14 8.85 -4.46
CA PRO A 49 16.87 9.45 -4.11
C PRO A 49 15.83 9.22 -5.21
N LEU A 50 14.64 8.76 -4.82
CA LEU A 50 13.53 8.62 -5.75
C LEU A 50 13.13 9.99 -6.32
N SER A 51 12.80 10.04 -7.61
CA SER A 51 12.10 11.19 -8.17
C SER A 51 10.73 11.35 -7.49
N GLN A 52 10.17 12.57 -7.50
CA GLN A 52 8.86 12.84 -6.91
C GLN A 52 7.78 11.90 -7.46
N GLU A 53 7.74 11.68 -8.78
CA GLU A 53 6.78 10.79 -9.42
C GLU A 53 6.91 9.34 -8.94
N ARG A 54 8.14 8.84 -8.80
CA ARG A 54 8.39 7.49 -8.26
C ARG A 54 7.98 7.40 -6.80
N LEU A 55 8.25 8.43 -6.01
CA LEU A 55 7.84 8.49 -4.61
C LEU A 55 6.32 8.48 -4.49
N ASP A 56 5.60 9.30 -5.26
CA ASP A 56 4.13 9.36 -5.23
C ASP A 56 3.50 8.01 -5.61
N LEU A 57 4.07 7.33 -6.62
CA LEU A 57 3.65 5.98 -6.99
C LEU A 57 3.90 4.97 -5.86
N TRP A 58 5.09 4.98 -5.26
CA TRP A 58 5.43 4.08 -4.15
C TRP A 58 4.54 4.32 -2.93
N CYS A 59 4.32 5.57 -2.55
CA CYS A 59 3.41 5.93 -1.47
C CYS A 59 1.98 5.43 -1.73
N THR A 60 1.50 5.53 -2.97
CA THR A 60 0.18 5.03 -3.35
C THR A 60 0.08 3.51 -3.22
N LEU A 61 1.07 2.77 -3.72
CA LEU A 61 1.12 1.31 -3.66
C LEU A 61 1.24 0.80 -2.22
N VAL A 62 2.20 1.35 -1.47
CA VAL A 62 2.48 0.98 -0.08
C VAL A 62 1.28 1.33 0.81
N GLY A 63 0.70 2.52 0.64
CA GLY A 63 -0.47 2.95 1.39
C GLY A 63 -1.69 2.07 1.14
N ALA A 64 -1.94 1.69 -0.11
CA ALA A 64 -3.02 0.76 -0.45
C ALA A 64 -2.83 -0.61 0.21
N TYR A 65 -1.62 -1.19 0.12
CA TYR A 65 -1.32 -2.48 0.75
C TYR A 65 -1.44 -2.43 2.28
N LEU A 66 -0.86 -1.41 2.91
CA LEU A 66 -1.01 -1.17 4.35
C LEU A 66 -2.47 -1.09 4.77
N GLY A 67 -3.30 -0.42 3.97
CA GLY A 67 -4.73 -0.32 4.23
C GLY A 67 -5.47 -1.64 4.15
N GLU A 68 -5.20 -2.46 3.15
CA GLU A 68 -5.80 -3.80 3.05
C GLU A 68 -5.41 -4.69 4.24
N VAL A 69 -4.13 -4.67 4.64
CA VAL A 69 -3.67 -5.39 5.85
C VAL A 69 -4.35 -4.86 7.11
N THR A 70 -4.44 -3.55 7.26
CA THR A 70 -5.05 -2.91 8.44
C THR A 70 -6.54 -3.21 8.53
N ILE A 71 -7.25 -3.16 7.41
CA ILE A 71 -8.67 -3.53 7.31
C ILE A 71 -8.87 -4.98 7.72
N GLY A 72 -8.05 -5.89 7.20
CA GLY A 72 -8.13 -7.32 7.54
C GLY A 72 -7.81 -7.62 9.00
N ALA A 73 -6.83 -6.91 9.59
CA ALA A 73 -6.38 -7.15 10.96
C ALA A 73 -7.23 -6.47 12.03
N PHE A 74 -7.83 -5.32 11.73
CA PHE A 74 -8.51 -4.47 12.72
C PHE A 74 -9.95 -4.12 12.36
N ASP A 75 -10.55 -4.79 11.37
CA ASP A 75 -11.92 -4.53 10.87
C ASP A 75 -12.11 -3.06 10.44
N GLY A 76 -11.06 -2.46 9.87
CA GLY A 76 -11.05 -1.09 9.39
C GLY A 76 -11.88 -0.91 8.12
N HIS A 77 -12.00 0.34 7.65
CA HIS A 77 -12.60 0.62 6.34
C HIS A 77 -11.94 1.80 5.64
N TRP A 78 -11.96 1.76 4.32
CA TRP A 78 -11.55 2.87 3.48
C TRP A 78 -12.56 4.02 3.57
N VAL A 79 -12.06 5.24 3.69
CA VAL A 79 -12.86 6.47 3.60
C VAL A 79 -12.28 7.36 2.51
N GLU A 80 -13.16 7.80 1.61
CA GLU A 80 -12.82 8.77 0.57
C GLU A 80 -12.97 10.18 1.15
N HIS A 81 -11.92 11.00 1.09
CA HIS A 81 -12.00 12.39 1.55
C HIS A 81 -12.60 13.28 0.45
N GLU A 82 -13.52 14.18 0.83
CA GLU A 82 -14.14 15.13 -0.10
C GLU A 82 -13.08 16.10 -0.64
N GLY A 83 -12.71 15.95 -1.93
CA GLY A 83 -11.64 16.71 -2.56
C GLY A 83 -10.81 15.90 -3.58
N GLY A 84 -10.96 14.57 -3.58
CA GLY A 84 -10.63 13.71 -4.72
C GLY A 84 -9.16 13.37 -4.95
N ARG A 85 -8.25 13.80 -4.07
CA ARG A 85 -6.81 13.48 -4.18
C ARG A 85 -6.21 12.70 -3.03
N ASP A 86 -6.84 12.73 -1.85
CA ASP A 86 -6.31 12.09 -0.66
C ASP A 86 -7.21 10.92 -0.23
N SER A 87 -6.56 9.81 0.09
CA SER A 87 -7.21 8.59 0.58
C SER A 87 -6.72 8.29 1.99
N ALA A 88 -7.64 7.91 2.88
CA ALA A 88 -7.32 7.61 4.27
C ALA A 88 -7.94 6.28 4.68
N ILE A 89 -7.22 5.56 5.54
CA ILE A 89 -7.73 4.39 6.25
C ILE A 89 -8.28 4.91 7.57
N VAL A 90 -9.54 4.58 7.87
CA VAL A 90 -10.11 4.81 9.19
C VAL A 90 -10.24 3.46 9.88
N VAL A 91 -9.55 3.32 11.01
CA VAL A 91 -9.66 2.15 11.88
C VAL A 91 -10.75 2.45 12.90
N ALA A 92 -11.74 1.56 13.00
CA ALA A 92 -12.73 1.66 14.06
C ALA A 92 -12.01 1.35 15.38
N ALA A 93 -11.93 2.35 16.27
CA ALA A 93 -11.37 2.21 17.61
C ALA A 93 -12.36 1.54 18.56
#